data_AF-A0A924VZM9-F1
#
_entry.id   AF-A0A924VZM9-F1
#
_cell.length_a   1.000
_cell.length_b   1.000
_cell.length_c   1.000
_cell.angle_alpha   90.00
_cell.angle_beta   90.00
_cell.angle_gamma   90.00
#
_symmetry.space_group_name_H-M   'P 1'
#
loop_
_entity.id
_entity.type
_entity.pdbx_description
1 polymer ?
#
loop_
_entity_poly.entity_id
_entity_poly.type
_entity_poly.pdbx_seq_one_letter_code
_entity_poly.pdbx_strand_id
1 'polypeptide(L)' 'MPFIVNSSPGPGLRFEPSETLADAKAALGWAAGLERRGMRLIRIRDTETGSIFDEKGLREEIKRLQSAV' A
#
# COMPACT_ATOMS: atom_id res chain seq x y z
N MET A 1 5.81 10.83 -5.49
CA MET A 1 6.63 9.61 -5.54
C MET A 1 5.69 8.44 -5.79
N PRO A 2 5.89 7.63 -6.83
CA PRO A 2 5.00 6.52 -7.13
C PRO A 2 5.21 5.33 -6.19
N PHE A 3 4.14 4.57 -5.93
CA PHE A 3 4.13 3.41 -5.06
C PHE A 3 3.52 2.21 -5.76
N ILE A 4 4.13 1.03 -5.60
CA ILE A 4 3.58 -0.24 -6.09
C ILE A 4 2.87 -0.94 -4.94
N VAL A 5 1.59 -1.27 -5.10
CA VAL A 5 0.81 -2.04 -4.14
C VAL A 5 0.65 -3.47 -4.63
N ASN A 6 1.14 -4.42 -3.84
CA ASN A 6 0.99 -5.86 -4.06
C ASN A 6 0.09 -6.44 -2.97
N SER A 7 -0.65 -7.50 -3.29
CA SER A 7 -1.46 -8.23 -2.33
C SER A 7 -1.47 -9.72 -2.64
N SER A 8 -1.88 -10.52 -1.66
CA SER A 8 -2.17 -11.95 -1.83
C SER A 8 -3.65 -12.21 -1.55
N PRO A 9 -4.33 -13.08 -2.30
CA PRO A 9 -5.72 -13.40 -2.02
C PRO A 9 -5.87 -14.08 -0.66
N GLY A 10 -6.94 -13.75 0.04
CA GLY A 10 -7.42 -14.57 1.15
C GLY A 10 -7.89 -15.95 0.68
N PRO A 11 -8.12 -16.91 1.60
CA PRO A 11 -8.61 -18.24 1.24
C PRO A 11 -9.89 -18.16 0.39
N GLY A 12 -9.86 -18.79 -0.80
CA GLY A 12 -11.00 -18.84 -1.72
C GLY A 12 -11.18 -17.61 -2.62
N LEU A 13 -10.30 -16.60 -2.54
CA LEU A 13 -10.35 -15.40 -3.39
C LEU A 13 -9.37 -15.48 -4.57
N ARG A 14 -9.63 -14.68 -5.61
CA ARG A 14 -8.75 -14.56 -6.78
C ARG A 14 -7.67 -13.52 -6.53
N PHE A 15 -6.52 -13.71 -7.17
CA PHE A 15 -5.43 -12.73 -7.17
C PHE A 15 -5.88 -11.42 -7.84
N GLU A 16 -5.61 -10.29 -7.20
CA GLU A 16 -5.74 -8.96 -7.81
C GLU A 16 -4.36 -8.50 -8.32
N PRO A 17 -4.27 -7.93 -9.54
CA PRO A 17 -3.01 -7.49 -10.10
C PRO A 17 -2.38 -6.38 -9.27
N SER A 18 -1.05 -6.31 -9.31
CA SER A 18 -0.28 -5.22 -8.73
C SER A 18 -0.67 -3.89 -9.36
N GLU A 19 -0.76 -2.83 -8.56
CA GLU A 19 -1.08 -1.49 -9.05
C GLU A 19 0.01 -0.48 -8.70
N THR A 20 0.37 0.36 -9.66
CA THR A 20 1.31 1.47 -9.44
C THR A 20 0.52 2.76 -9.33
N LEU A 21 0.67 3.46 -8.21
CA LEU A 21 -0.10 4.64 -7.84
C LEU A 21 0.82 5.85 -7.68
N ALA A 22 0.31 7.03 -8.00
CA ALA A 22 1.13 8.25 -8.15
C ALA A 22 1.70 8.80 -6.82
N ASP A 23 1.04 8.53 -5.70
CA ASP A 23 1.42 9.03 -4.39
C ASP A 23 1.05 8.08 -3.24
N ALA A 24 1.62 8.36 -2.05
CA ALA A 24 1.46 7.55 -0.85
C ALA A 24 0.01 7.48 -0.36
N LYS A 25 -0.78 8.54 -0.56
CA LYS A 25 -2.18 8.62 -0.10
C LYS A 25 -3.08 7.75 -0.98
N ALA A 26 -2.88 7.80 -2.29
CA ALA A 26 -3.54 6.92 -3.24
C ALA A 26 -3.20 5.46 -2.94
N ALA A 27 -1.93 5.15 -2.70
CA ALA A 27 -1.47 3.82 -2.34
C ALA A 27 -2.10 3.28 -1.05
N LEU A 28 -2.20 4.13 -0.02
CA LEU A 28 -2.87 3.78 1.24
C LEU A 28 -4.37 3.53 1.04
N GLY A 29 -5.04 4.37 0.25
CA GLY A 29 -6.47 4.18 -0.07
C GLY A 29 -6.73 2.88 -0.81
N TRP A 30 -5.87 2.55 -1.78
CA TRP A 30 -5.94 1.29 -2.52
C TRP A 30 -5.72 0.07 -1.63
N ALA A 31 -4.69 0.10 -0.78
CA ALA A 31 -4.40 -0.95 0.19
C ALA A 31 -5.59 -1.21 1.12
N ALA A 32 -6.21 -0.15 1.67
CA ALA A 32 -7.41 -0.29 2.49
C ALA A 32 -8.60 -0.88 1.71
N GLY A 33 -8.70 -0.59 0.40
CA GLY A 33 -9.69 -1.21 -0.49
C GLY A 33 -9.47 -2.72 -0.64
N LEU A 34 -8.23 -3.14 -0.85
CA LEU A 34 -7.82 -4.55 -0.96
C LEU A 34 -8.13 -5.33 0.32
N GLU A 35 -7.83 -4.75 1.50
CA GLU A 35 -8.16 -5.39 2.79
C GLU A 35 -9.67 -5.64 2.94
N ARG A 36 -10.50 -4.66 2.59
CA ARG A 36 -11.97 -4.79 2.64
C ARG A 36 -12.50 -5.85 1.67
N ARG A 37 -11.79 -6.09 0.56
CA ARG A 37 -12.10 -7.18 -0.40
C ARG A 37 -11.60 -8.55 0.06
N GLY A 38 -10.94 -8.63 1.21
CA GLY A 38 -10.45 -9.89 1.78
C GLY A 38 -9.03 -10.28 1.34
N MET A 39 -8.33 -9.37 0.66
CA MET A 39 -6.91 -9.56 0.34
C MET A 39 -6.06 -9.44 1.60
N ARG A 40 -4.93 -10.13 1.62
CA ARG A 40 -3.97 -10.19 2.74
C ARG A 40 -2.55 -9.97 2.25
N LEU A 41 -1.60 -9.90 3.18
CA LEU A 41 -0.17 -9.69 2.90
C LEU A 41 0.07 -8.49 1.96
N ILE A 42 -0.66 -7.40 2.20
CA ILE A 42 -0.54 -6.20 1.37
C ILE A 42 0.81 -5.56 1.64
N ARG A 43 1.56 -5.34 0.56
CA ARG A 43 2.90 -4.72 0.58
C ARG A 43 2.90 -3.53 -0.35
N ILE A 44 3.28 -2.38 0.19
CA ILE A 44 3.34 -1.12 -0.53
C ILE A 44 4.80 -0.72 -0.65
N ARG A 45 5.33 -0.69 -1.87
CA ARG A 45 6.73 -0.36 -2.14
C ARG A 45 6.83 1.05 -2.69
N ASP A 46 7.66 1.87 -2.06
CA ASP A 46 8.12 3.12 -2.64
C ASP A 46 9.10 2.81 -3.79
N THR A 47 8.83 3.39 -4.96
CA THR A 47 9.65 3.16 -6.16
C THR A 47 10.96 3.94 -6.14
N GLU A 48 11.05 5.03 -5.38
CA GLU A 48 12.25 5.86 -5.30
C GLU A 48 13.22 5.33 -4.25
N THR A 49 12.74 5.11 -3.02
CA THR A 49 13.60 4.66 -1.91
C THR A 49 13.75 3.14 -1.85
N GLY A 50 12.86 2.39 -2.51
CA GLY A 50 12.77 0.93 -2.38
C GLY A 50 12.17 0.45 -1.06
N SER A 51 11.77 1.37 -0.17
CA SER A 51 11.17 1.05 1.13
C SER A 51 9.86 0.27 0.96
N ILE A 52 9.63 -0.71 1.82
CA ILE A 52 8.44 -1.55 1.80
C ILE A 52 7.66 -1.32 3.08
N PHE A 53 6.38 -1.00 2.94
CA PHE A 53 5.45 -0.75 4.02
C PHE A 53 4.29 -1.74 3.98
N ASP A 54 3.67 -1.96 5.13
CA ASP A 54 2.28 -2.38 5.20
C ASP A 54 1.36 -1.14 5.32
N GLU A 55 0.04 -1.36 5.41
CA GLU A 55 -0.95 -0.26 5.51
C GLU A 55 -0.68 0.65 6.72
N LYS A 56 -0.41 0.05 7.88
CA LYS A 56 -0.12 0.78 9.11
C LYS A 56 1.19 1.56 9.02
N GLY A 57 2.26 0.94 8.54
CA GLY A 57 3.58 1.54 8.41
C GLY A 57 3.58 2.73 7.44
N LEU A 58 2.87 2.62 6.30
CA LEU A 58 2.75 3.73 5.37
C LEU A 58 1.95 4.89 5.97
N ARG A 59 0.90 4.58 6.75
CA ARG A 59 0.11 5.59 7.45
C ARG A 59 0.94 6.35 8.49
N GLU A 60 1.80 5.67 9.22
CA GLU A 60 2.73 6.29 10.18
C GLU A 60 3.78 7.15 9.46
N GLU A 61 4.29 6.69 8.32
CA GLU A 61 5.26 7.43 7.52
C GLU A 61 4.68 8.72 6.95
N ILE A 62 3.46 8.68 6.41
CA ILE A 62 2.75 9.88 5.94
C ILE A 62 2.61 10.90 7.07
N LYS A 63 2.25 10.45 8.29
CA LYS A 63 2.17 11.34 9.46
C LYS A 63 3.52 11.97 9.80
N ARG A 64 4.60 11.18 9.80
CA ARG A 64 5.97 11.70 10.03
C ARG A 64 6.33 12.78 9.03
N LEU A 65 6.11 12.54 7.74
CA LEU A 65 6.43 13.50 6.67
C LEU A 65 5.58 14.77 6.76
N GLN A 66 4.32 14.66 7.19
CA GLN A 66 3.44 15.83 7.39
C GLN A 66 3.82 16.66 8.63
N SER A 67 4.35 16.03 9.68
CA SER A 67 4.77 16.73 10.90
C SER A 67 6.19 17.32 10.82
N ALA A 68 6.97 16.93 9.82
CA ALA A 68 8.31 17.48 9.56
C ALA A 68 8.28 18.79 8.75
N VAL A 69 7.08 19.31 8.45
CA VAL A 69 6.82 20.54 7.69
C VAL A 69 6.31 21.64 8.61
#